data_AF-A0A962QZT2-F1
#
_entry.id   AF-A0A962QZT2-F1
#
_cell.length_a   1.000
_cell.length_b   1.000
_cell.length_c   1.000
_cell.angle_alpha   90.00
_cell.angle_beta   90.00
_cell.angle_gamma   90.00
#
_symmetry.space_group_name_H-M   'P 1'
#
loop_
_entity.id
_entity.type
_entity.pdbx_description
1 polymer ?
#
loop_
_entity_poly.entity_id
_entity_poly.type
_entity_poly.pdbx_seq_one_letter_code
_entity_poly.pdbx_strand_id
1 'polypeptide(L)' 'MENNTKIGEHTSQRYNAELEALRERVLTMGGVVERQCQLALESLVKGNAELASQVAGGDYEVNDLEVKICDQCT' A
#
# COMPACT_ATOMS: atom_id res chain seq x y z
N MET A 1 38.55 12.84 21.29
CA MET A 1 37.84 13.17 20.03
C MET A 1 36.81 12.08 19.82
N GLU A 2 35.62 12.34 20.35
CA GLU A 2 34.57 11.34 20.55
C GLU A 2 33.79 11.07 19.26
N ASN A 3 33.44 9.78 19.12
CA ASN A 3 32.52 9.19 18.16
C ASN A 3 31.27 10.06 17.92
N ASN A 4 31.19 10.71 16.76
CA ASN A 4 29.93 11.31 16.26
C ASN A 4 29.53 10.82 14.86
N THR A 5 30.38 10.05 14.16
CA THR A 5 30.12 9.62 12.78
C THR A 5 29.33 8.32 12.67
N LYS A 6 29.41 7.42 13.67
CA LYS A 6 28.73 6.11 13.62
C LYS A 6 27.22 6.18 13.86
N ILE A 7 26.71 7.16 14.60
CA ILE A 7 25.27 7.27 14.90
C ILE A 7 24.49 7.71 13.64
N GLY A 8 25.05 8.60 12.82
CA GLY A 8 24.40 9.08 11.58
C GLY A 8 24.29 8.03 10.47
N GLU A 9 25.28 7.15 10.31
CA GLU A 9 25.26 6.09 9.30
C GLU A 9 24.20 5.01 9.60
N HIS A 10 24.08 4.58 10.86
CA HIS A 10 23.07 3.59 11.25
C HIS A 10 21.64 4.15 11.16
N THR A 11 21.42 5.42 11.52
CA THR A 11 20.10 6.06 11.39
C THR A 11 19.71 6.27 9.92
N SER A 12 20.63 6.63 9.04
CA SER A 12 20.37 6.80 7.60
C SER A 12 20.02 5.47 6.91
N GLN A 13 20.71 4.38 7.24
CA GLN A 13 20.42 3.05 6.68
C GLN A 13 19.06 2.53 7.14
N ARG A 14 18.73 2.65 8.42
CA ARG A 14 17.43 2.24 8.96
C ARG A 14 16.28 3.06 8.35
N TYR A 15 16.47 4.39 8.27
CA TYR A 15 15.49 5.28 7.65
C TYR A 15 15.26 4.96 6.16
N ASN A 16 16.33 4.66 5.42
CA ASN A 16 16.20 4.25 4.02
C ASN A 16 15.48 2.91 3.85
N ALA A 17 15.70 1.95 4.77
CA ALA A 17 14.99 0.68 4.77
C ALA A 17 13.50 0.85 5.09
N GLU A 18 13.15 1.74 6.03
CA GLU A 18 11.76 2.10 6.34
C GLU A 18 11.08 2.77 5.13
N LEU A 19 11.78 3.64 4.40
CA LEU A 19 11.29 4.25 3.17
C LEU A 19 11.04 3.25 2.03
N GLU A 20 11.94 2.30 1.80
CA GLU A 20 11.72 1.27 0.79
C GLU A 20 10.57 0.33 1.18
N ALA A 21 10.46 -0.03 2.45
CA ALA A 21 9.33 -0.83 2.95
C ALA A 21 7.99 -0.09 2.75
N LEU A 22 7.96 1.22 2.99
CA LEU A 22 6.79 2.06 2.71
C LEU A 22 6.46 2.06 1.21
N ARG A 23 7.47 2.22 0.35
CA ARG A 23 7.32 2.21 -1.11
C ARG A 23 6.74 0.91 -1.62
N GLU A 24 7.24 -0.23 -1.15
CA GLU A 24 6.75 -1.56 -1.52
C GLU A 24 5.27 -1.76 -1.13
N ARG A 25 4.87 -1.26 0.04
CA ARG A 25 3.47 -1.35 0.52
C ARG A 25 2.54 -0.49 -0.33
N VAL A 26 2.94 0.73 -0.65
CA VAL A 26 2.17 1.61 -1.55
C VAL A 26 2.02 0.98 -2.93
N LEU A 27 3.08 0.38 -3.48
CA LEU A 27 3.00 -0.34 -4.76
C LEU A 27 2.06 -1.55 -4.69
N THR A 28 2.10 -2.29 -3.58
CA THR A 28 1.21 -3.43 -3.35
C THR A 28 -0.25 -2.99 -3.31
N MET A 29 -0.56 -1.93 -2.55
CA MET A 29 -1.91 -1.34 -2.52
C MET A 29 -2.34 -0.85 -3.90
N GLY A 30 -1.44 -0.21 -4.65
CA GLY A 30 -1.71 0.22 -6.03
C GLY A 30 -2.11 -0.94 -6.95
N GLY A 31 -1.45 -2.09 -6.85
CA GLY A 31 -1.81 -3.28 -7.63
C GLY A 31 -3.17 -3.88 -7.26
N VAL A 32 -3.57 -3.80 -5.98
CA VAL A 32 -4.91 -4.20 -5.52
C VAL A 32 -5.97 -3.27 -6.12
N VAL A 33 -5.76 -1.95 -6.04
CA VAL A 33 -6.66 -0.94 -6.60
C VAL A 33 -6.80 -1.09 -8.12
N GLU A 34 -5.70 -1.31 -8.84
CA GLU A 34 -5.73 -1.52 -10.29
C GLU A 34 -6.60 -2.73 -10.66
N ARG A 35 -6.44 -3.84 -9.95
CA ARG A 35 -7.26 -5.04 -10.15
C ARG A 35 -8.74 -4.78 -9.88
N GLN A 36 -9.07 -4.05 -8.82
CA GLN A 36 -10.45 -3.70 -8.50
C GLN A 36 -11.07 -2.80 -9.57
N CYS A 37 -10.34 -1.82 -10.09
CA CYS A 37 -10.78 -0.99 -11.21
C CYS A 37 -11.07 -1.83 -12.47
N GLN A 38 -10.20 -2.79 -12.79
CA GLN A 38 -10.41 -3.67 -13.94
C GLN A 38 -11.67 -4.52 -13.79
N LEU A 39 -11.87 -5.13 -12.60
CA LEU A 39 -13.05 -5.93 -12.31
C LEU A 39 -14.33 -5.09 -12.26
N ALA A 40 -14.26 -3.85 -11.76
CA ALA A 40 -15.38 -2.91 -11.78
C ALA A 40 -15.85 -2.64 -13.21
N LEU A 41 -14.90 -2.30 -14.10
CA LEU A 41 -15.20 -2.05 -15.51
C LEU A 41 -15.75 -3.29 -16.20
N GLU A 42 -15.19 -4.47 -15.92
CA GLU A 42 -15.70 -5.73 -16.45
C GLU A 42 -17.14 -6.00 -15.99
N SER A 43 -17.43 -5.80 -14.70
CA SER A 43 -18.77 -5.98 -14.13
C SER A 43 -19.79 -5.05 -14.78
N LEU A 44 -19.38 -3.80 -15.06
CA LEU A 44 -20.23 -2.80 -15.71
C LEU A 44 -20.51 -3.17 -17.17
N VAL A 45 -19.49 -3.53 -17.94
CA VAL A 45 -19.63 -3.89 -19.36
C VAL A 45 -20.47 -5.16 -19.53
N LYS A 46 -20.31 -6.15 -18.64
CA LYS A 46 -21.03 -7.42 -18.70
C LYS A 46 -22.39 -7.41 -17.99
N GLY A 47 -22.73 -6.32 -17.28
CA GLY A 47 -23.93 -6.25 -16.44
C GLY A 47 -23.94 -7.26 -15.29
N ASN A 48 -22.76 -7.63 -14.77
CA ASN A 48 -22.61 -8.64 -13.74
C ASN A 48 -22.69 -8.00 -12.34
N ALA A 49 -23.90 -7.98 -11.78
CA ALA A 49 -24.15 -7.41 -10.44
C ALA A 49 -23.43 -8.16 -9.31
N GLU A 50 -23.18 -9.47 -9.46
CA GLU A 50 -22.46 -10.25 -8.45
C GLU A 50 -20.99 -9.84 -8.40
N LEU A 51 -20.34 -9.70 -9.56
CA LEU A 51 -18.97 -9.19 -9.63
C LEU A 51 -18.88 -7.75 -9.10
N ALA A 52 -19.85 -6.90 -9.41
CA ALA A 52 -19.90 -5.55 -8.86
C ALA A 52 -20.00 -5.54 -7.32
N SER A 53 -20.80 -6.44 -6.74
CA SER A 53 -20.89 -6.60 -5.28
C SER A 53 -19.60 -7.11 -4.67
N GLN A 54 -18.88 -8.02 -5.35
CA GLN A 54 -17.58 -8.50 -4.90
C GLN A 54 -16.53 -7.38 -4.91
N VAL A 55 -16.51 -6.58 -5.98
CA VAL A 55 -15.58 -5.44 -6.08
C VAL A 55 -15.88 -4.40 -5.00
N ALA A 56 -17.16 -4.08 -4.74
CA ALA A 56 -17.53 -3.19 -3.65
C ALA A 56 -17.11 -3.73 -2.26
N GLY A 57 -17.17 -5.04 -2.06
CA GLY A 57 -16.66 -5.69 -0.84
C GLY A 57 -15.13 -5.74 -0.76
N GLY A 58 -14.43 -5.66 -1.90
CA GLY A 58 -12.97 -5.60 -1.96
C GLY A 58 -12.38 -4.29 -1.46
N ASP A 59 -13.17 -3.22 -1.40
CA ASP A 59 -12.73 -1.90 -0.92
C ASP A 59 -12.20 -1.94 0.53
N TYR A 60 -12.74 -2.85 1.36
CA TYR A 60 -12.25 -3.07 2.72
C TYR A 60 -10.77 -3.47 2.79
N GLU A 61 -10.27 -4.21 1.80
CA GLU A 61 -8.84 -4.59 1.72
C GLU A 61 -7.96 -3.35 1.48
N VAL A 62 -8.42 -2.43 0.62
CA VAL A 62 -7.70 -1.18 0.34
C VAL A 62 -7.68 -0.28 1.57
N ASN A 63 -8.81 -0.16 2.27
CA ASN A 63 -8.90 0.61 3.52
C ASN A 63 -7.97 0.05 4.61
N ASP A 64 -7.88 -1.27 4.76
CA ASP A 64 -6.96 -1.90 5.73
C ASP A 64 -5.48 -1.68 5.36
N LEU A 65 -5.14 -1.70 4.07
CA LEU A 65 -3.80 -1.35 3.59
C LEU A 65 -3.46 0.12 3.84
N GLU A 66 -4.41 1.03 3.65
CA GLU A 66 -4.24 2.47 3.91
C GLU A 66 -3.90 2.74 5.38
N VAL A 67 -4.69 2.19 6.31
CA VAL A 67 -4.43 2.34 7.76
C VAL A 67 -3.05 1.81 8.13
N LYS A 68 -2.68 0.63 7.63
CA LYS A 68 -1.36 0.01 7.88
C LYS A 68 -0.20 0.85 7.33
N ILE A 69 -0.40 1.56 6.23
CA ILE A 69 0.61 2.44 5.63
C ILE A 69 0.73 3.73 6.48
N CYS A 70 -0.40 4.30 6.90
CA CYS A 70 -0.42 5.51 7.72
C CYS A 70 0.20 5.32 9.11
N ASP A 71 -0.04 4.17 9.76
CA ASP A 71 0.53 3.86 11.08
C ASP A 71 2.08 3.81 11.07
N GLN A 72 2.71 3.62 9.91
CA GLN A 72 4.18 3.57 9.80
C GLN A 72 4.83 4.95 9.66
N CYS A 73 4.04 6.00 9.46
CA CYS A 73 4.52 7.38 9.31
C CYS A 73 4.48 8.19 10.63
N THR A 74 4.21 7.54 11.78
CA THR A 74 4.13 8.15 13.12
C THR A 74 5.27 7.69 14.01
#